data_AF-A0A0L0QVC2-F1
#
_entry.id   AF-A0A0L0QVC2-F1
#
_cell.length_a   1.000
_cell.length_b   1.000
_cell.length_c   1.000
_cell.angle_alpha   90.00
_cell.angle_beta   90.00
_cell.angle_gamma   90.00
#
_symmetry.space_group_name_H-M   'P 1'
#
loop_
_entity.id
_entity.type
_entity.pdbx_description
1 polymer ?
#
loop_
_entity_poly.entity_id
_entity_poly.type
_entity_poly.pdbx_seq_one_letter_code
_entity_poly.pdbx_strand_id
1 'polypeptide(L)'
;KDSIARFYIHDVALKAKYPELSWKITTEPEGIKFNYKNTSLIVLLNQEDYKITVSKKTADDETVLDEIVANNGKLTCHDGEFNIDEVDDYLAKCFATLLD
;
A
#
# COMPACT_ATOMS: atom_id res chain seq x y z
N LYS A 1 11.50 23.42 9.55
CA LYS A 1 12.13 22.09 9.33
C LYS A 1 10.97 21.14 9.20
N ASP A 2 10.43 21.05 7.99
CA ASP A 2 9.31 20.17 7.65
C ASP A 2 9.77 18.74 7.87
N SER A 3 9.22 18.13 8.90
CA SER A 3 9.40 16.72 9.21
C SER A 3 8.77 15.94 8.08
N ILE A 4 9.59 15.60 7.08
CA ILE A 4 9.27 14.56 6.11
C ILE A 4 8.88 13.34 6.94
N ALA A 5 7.59 13.00 6.90
CA ALA A 5 7.08 11.82 7.55
C ALA A 5 7.79 10.63 6.90
N ARG A 6 8.75 10.05 7.61
CA ARG A 6 9.38 8.79 7.19
C ARG A 6 8.28 7.75 7.28
N PHE A 7 7.88 7.25 6.12
CA PHE A 7 6.94 6.15 6.00
C PHE A 7 7.68 4.87 6.41
N TYR A 8 7.32 4.29 7.54
CA TYR A 8 7.87 3.00 7.94
C TYR A 8 6.90 1.90 7.56
N ILE A 9 7.43 0.83 6.99
CA ILE A 9 6.67 -0.37 6.62
C ILE A 9 5.87 -0.98 7.77
N HIS A 10 6.33 -0.78 9.01
CA HIS A 10 5.68 -1.26 10.22
C HIS A 10 4.42 -0.48 10.58
N ASP A 11 4.23 0.72 10.02
CA ASP A 11 3.03 1.55 10.22
C ASP A 11 1.91 1.19 9.24
N VAL A 12 2.19 0.34 8.23
CA VAL A 12 1.22 -0.07 7.22
C VAL A 12 0.47 -1.31 7.71
N ALA A 13 -0.78 -1.14 8.13
CA ALA A 13 -1.63 -2.24 8.56
C ALA A 13 -2.96 -2.26 7.80
N LEU A 14 -3.36 -3.44 7.33
CA LEU A 14 -4.73 -3.63 6.87
C LEU A 14 -5.65 -3.71 8.09
N LYS A 15 -6.46 -2.66 8.35
CA LYS A 15 -7.51 -2.71 9.39
C LYS A 15 -8.52 -3.83 9.16
N ALA A 16 -8.67 -4.30 7.92
CA ALA A 16 -9.59 -5.36 7.54
C ALA A 16 -9.06 -6.75 7.95
N LYS A 17 -9.89 -7.53 8.66
CA LYS A 17 -9.58 -8.91 9.06
C LYS A 17 -10.34 -9.90 8.19
N TYR A 18 -9.62 -10.64 7.34
CA TYR A 18 -10.17 -11.77 6.59
C TYR A 18 -9.53 -13.08 7.07
N PRO A 19 -10.29 -14.19 7.19
CA PRO A 19 -9.77 -15.45 7.73
C PRO A 19 -8.57 -16.04 6.98
N GLU A 20 -8.47 -15.78 5.68
CA GLU A 20 -7.41 -16.27 4.79
C GLU A 20 -6.37 -15.20 4.43
N LEU A 21 -6.44 -14.02 5.09
CA LEU A 21 -5.47 -12.96 4.86
C LEU A 21 -4.14 -13.34 5.52
N SER A 22 -3.09 -13.34 4.72
CA SER A 22 -1.71 -13.40 5.21
C SER A 22 -0.92 -12.23 4.67
N TRP A 23 0.15 -11.83 5.36
CA TRP A 23 1.02 -10.76 4.90
C TRP A 23 2.48 -11.12 5.12
N LYS A 24 3.35 -10.51 4.31
CA LYS A 24 4.80 -10.60 4.47
C LYS A 24 5.46 -9.27 4.12
N ILE A 25 6.50 -8.92 4.85
CA ILE A 25 7.39 -7.82 4.53
C ILE A 25 8.39 -8.29 3.47
N THR A 26 8.64 -7.44 2.48
CA THR A 26 9.74 -7.53 1.51
C THR A 26 10.75 -6.45 1.84
N THR A 27 12.04 -6.78 1.75
CA THR A 27 13.14 -5.85 2.07
C THR A 27 13.83 -5.30 0.83
N GLU A 28 13.69 -5.95 -0.33
CA GLU A 28 14.29 -5.53 -1.59
C GLU A 28 13.36 -5.91 -2.77
N PRO A 29 12.50 -5.00 -3.26
CA PRO A 29 12.22 -3.66 -2.73
C PRO A 29 11.53 -3.69 -1.35
N GLU A 30 11.76 -2.66 -0.54
CA GLU A 30 11.09 -2.52 0.75
C GLU A 30 9.58 -2.36 0.52
N GLY A 31 8.76 -3.18 1.16
CA GLY A 31 7.31 -3.18 0.92
C GLY A 31 6.56 -4.27 1.66
N ILE A 32 5.24 -4.20 1.68
CA ILE A 32 4.40 -5.23 2.29
C ILE A 32 3.53 -5.90 1.22
N LYS A 33 3.48 -7.22 1.25
CA LYS A 33 2.62 -8.03 0.38
C LYS A 33 1.52 -8.67 1.22
N PHE A 34 0.28 -8.30 0.96
CA PHE A 34 -0.91 -8.95 1.49
C PHE A 34 -1.39 -10.00 0.49
N ASN A 35 -1.55 -11.24 0.93
CA ASN A 35 -2.02 -12.35 0.10
C ASN A 35 -3.39 -12.79 0.60
N TYR A 36 -4.31 -13.02 -0.33
CA TYR A 36 -5.62 -13.56 -0.07
C TYR A 36 -6.07 -14.43 -1.24
N LYS A 37 -6.31 -15.71 -0.95
CA LYS A 37 -6.57 -16.74 -1.98
C LYS A 37 -5.50 -16.69 -3.08
N ASN A 38 -5.91 -16.48 -4.33
CA ASN A 38 -5.02 -16.44 -5.51
C ASN A 38 -4.58 -15.03 -5.89
N THR A 39 -4.86 -14.03 -5.04
CA THR A 39 -4.60 -12.62 -5.33
C THR A 39 -3.71 -12.04 -4.26
N SER A 40 -2.95 -11.02 -4.62
CA SER A 40 -2.13 -10.28 -3.69
C SER A 40 -2.22 -8.78 -3.93
N LEU A 41 -2.25 -8.01 -2.83
CA LEU A 41 -1.96 -6.59 -2.84
C LEU A 41 -0.48 -6.42 -2.49
N ILE A 42 0.27 -5.76 -3.35
CA ILE A 42 1.68 -5.43 -3.11
C ILE A 42 1.76 -3.93 -2.90
N VAL A 43 2.36 -3.52 -1.79
CA VAL A 43 2.58 -2.12 -1.43
C VAL A 43 4.10 -1.92 -1.34
N LEU A 44 4.70 -1.26 -2.33
CA LEU A 44 6.15 -1.02 -2.38
C LEU A 44 6.46 0.40 -1.90
N LEU A 45 7.47 0.54 -1.06
CA LEU A 45 7.96 1.79 -0.51
C LEU A 45 9.26 2.17 -1.24
N ASN A 46 9.18 3.17 -2.11
CA ASN A 46 10.37 3.81 -2.67
C ASN A 46 10.72 5.04 -1.82
N GLN A 47 11.70 4.87 -0.94
CA GLN A 47 12.15 5.93 -0.03
C GLN A 47 12.86 7.09 -0.75
N GLU A 48 13.49 6.84 -1.90
CA GLU A 48 14.21 7.89 -2.65
C GLU A 48 13.22 8.89 -3.26
N ASP A 49 12.10 8.37 -3.79
CA ASP A 49 11.06 9.17 -4.44
C ASP A 49 9.85 9.46 -3.54
N TYR A 50 9.88 9.03 -2.27
CA TYR A 50 8.74 9.08 -1.34
C TYR A 50 7.43 8.57 -1.96
N LYS A 51 7.54 7.47 -2.70
CA LYS A 51 6.46 6.91 -3.51
C LYS A 51 6.05 5.55 -2.98
N ILE A 52 4.74 5.31 -2.94
CA ILE A 52 4.15 4.02 -2.64
C ILE A 52 3.45 3.50 -3.90
N THR A 53 3.84 2.33 -4.37
CA THR A 53 3.13 1.69 -5.49
C THR A 53 2.23 0.60 -4.93
N VAL A 54 0.95 0.63 -5.29
CA VAL A 54 -0.04 -0.37 -4.90
C VAL A 54 -0.42 -1.19 -6.14
N SER A 55 -0.12 -2.49 -6.11
CA SER A 55 -0.36 -3.39 -7.23
C SER A 55 -1.23 -4.58 -6.82
N LYS A 56 -2.11 -5.01 -7.75
CA LYS A 56 -2.80 -6.29 -7.72
C LYS A 56 -1.97 -7.31 -8.47
N LYS A 57 -1.70 -8.45 -7.84
CA LYS A 57 -1.01 -9.58 -8.48
C LYS A 57 -1.86 -10.84 -8.43
N THR A 58 -2.00 -11.51 -9.56
CA THR A 58 -2.57 -12.86 -9.70
C THR A 58 -1.46 -13.85 -10.12
N ALA A 59 -1.83 -15.09 -10.43
CA ALA A 59 -0.86 -16.05 -10.97
C ALA A 59 -0.34 -15.64 -12.36
N ASP A 60 -1.17 -14.95 -13.14
CA ASP A 60 -0.93 -14.70 -14.57
C ASP A 60 -0.58 -13.24 -14.88
N ASP A 61 -0.91 -12.30 -13.99
CA ASP A 61 -0.75 -10.87 -14.24
C ASP A 61 -0.41 -10.05 -12.98
N GLU A 62 0.20 -8.89 -13.19
CA GLU A 62 0.41 -7.85 -12.18
C GLU A 62 -0.02 -6.49 -12.71
N THR A 63 -1.06 -5.92 -12.10
CA THR A 63 -1.64 -4.64 -12.48
C THR A 63 -1.35 -3.61 -11.39
N VAL A 64 -0.74 -2.48 -11.75
CA VAL A 64 -0.63 -1.33 -10.84
C VAL A 64 -2.02 -0.74 -10.65
N LEU A 65 -2.50 -0.71 -9.41
CA LEU A 65 -3.80 -0.12 -9.05
C LEU A 65 -3.67 1.38 -8.86
N ASP A 66 -2.59 1.81 -8.21
CA ASP A 66 -2.38 3.22 -7.88
C ASP A 66 -0.93 3.51 -7.49
N GLU A 67 -0.61 4.79 -7.46
CA GLU A 67 0.67 5.33 -7.02
C GLU A 67 0.44 6.50 -6.07
N ILE A 68 0.88 6.33 -4.83
CA ILE A 68 0.77 7.35 -3.79
C ILE A 68 2.10 8.08 -3.70
N VAL A 69 2.08 9.41 -3.78
CA VAL A 69 3.28 10.24 -3.58
C VAL A 69 3.13 11.02 -2.28
N ALA A 70 4.16 10.98 -1.44
CA ALA A 70 4.19 11.80 -0.22
C ALA A 70 4.90 13.14 -0.50
N ASN A 71 4.18 14.23 -0.27
CA ASN A 71 4.70 15.59 -0.44
C ASN A 71 4.17 16.49 0.68
N ASN A 72 5.07 17.20 1.38
CA ASN A 72 4.73 18.15 2.45
C ASN A 72 3.76 17.59 3.52
N GLY A 73 3.94 16.33 3.92
CA GLY A 73 3.12 15.68 4.96
C GLY A 73 1.72 15.24 4.48
N LYS A 74 1.41 15.41 3.20
CA LYS A 74 0.22 14.87 2.55
C LYS A 74 0.59 13.72 1.63
N LEU A 75 -0.39 12.85 1.38
CA LEU A 75 -0.32 11.78 0.42
C LEU A 75 -1.26 12.09 -0.73
N THR A 76 -0.81 11.87 -1.97
CA THR A 76 -1.63 12.07 -3.16
C THR A 76 -1.66 10.77 -3.93
N CYS A 77 -2.85 10.25 -4.21
CA CYS A 77 -3.09 9.12 -5.10
C CYS A 77 -3.89 9.56 -6.33
N HIS A 78 -4.27 8.63 -7.20
CA HIS A 78 -5.20 8.85 -8.31
C HIS A 78 -6.43 9.67 -7.87
N ASP A 79 -7.04 9.30 -6.74
CA ASP A 79 -8.33 9.83 -6.27
C ASP A 79 -8.20 11.20 -5.58
N GLY A 80 -6.98 11.70 -5.39
CA GLY A 80 -6.70 13.01 -4.79
C GLY A 80 -5.80 12.94 -3.55
N GLU A 81 -5.86 14.01 -2.75
CA GLU A 81 -5.06 14.13 -1.53
C GLU A 81 -5.75 13.47 -0.33
N PHE A 82 -4.98 12.80 0.51
CA PHE A 82 -5.39 12.26 1.80
C PHE A 82 -4.27 12.40 2.84
N ASN A 83 -4.62 12.30 4.12
CA ASN A 83 -3.67 12.42 5.22
C ASN A 83 -2.99 11.08 5.51
N ILE A 84 -1.82 11.14 6.15
CA ILE A 84 -1.04 9.95 6.48
C ILE A 84 -1.76 8.97 7.42
N ASP A 85 -2.64 9.46 8.29
CA ASP A 85 -3.46 8.64 9.18
C ASP A 85 -4.60 7.90 8.46
N GLU A 86 -4.88 8.26 7.20
CA GLU A 86 -5.92 7.64 6.37
C GLU A 86 -5.37 6.52 5.46
N VAL A 87 -4.06 6.24 5.53
CA VAL A 87 -3.37 5.23 4.71
C VAL A 87 -3.95 3.84 4.90
N ASP A 88 -4.16 3.43 6.14
CA ASP A 88 -4.73 2.12 6.44
C ASP A 88 -6.13 1.95 5.85
N ASP A 89 -6.93 3.03 5.86
CA ASP A 89 -8.29 3.02 5.31
C ASP A 89 -8.27 3.01 3.78
N TYR A 90 -7.32 3.72 3.17
CA TYR A 90 -7.06 3.66 1.72
C TYR A 90 -6.65 2.26 1.28
N LEU A 91 -5.68 1.64 1.95
CA LEU A 91 -5.23 0.29 1.63
C LEU A 91 -6.33 -0.75 1.85
N ALA A 92 -7.19 -0.56 2.85
CA ALA A 92 -8.38 -1.38 3.05
C ALA A 92 -9.36 -1.28 1.86
N LYS A 93 -9.54 -0.09 1.27
CA LYS A 93 -10.33 0.09 0.04
C LYS A 93 -9.68 -0.61 -1.16
N CYS A 94 -8.38 -0.43 -1.38
CA CYS A 94 -7.64 -1.13 -2.43
C CYS A 94 -7.70 -2.65 -2.27
N PHE A 95 -7.71 -3.14 -1.04
CA PHE A 95 -7.86 -4.56 -0.78
C PHE A 95 -9.29 -5.05 -1.04
N ALA A 96 -10.31 -4.26 -0.72
CA ALA A 96 -11.70 -4.61 -1.00
C ALA A 96 -11.97 -4.83 -2.50
N THR A 97 -11.30 -4.08 -3.39
CA THR A 97 -11.38 -4.31 -4.85
C THR A 97 -10.72 -5.62 -5.32
N LEU A 98 -10.01 -6.32 -4.43
CA LEU A 98 -9.47 -7.65 -4.71
C LEU A 98 -10.45 -8.79 -4.38
N LEU A 99 -11.56 -8.49 -3.69
CA LEU A 99 -12.51 -9.48 -3.19
C LEU A 99 -13.68 -9.75 -4.14
N ASP A 100 -13.87 -8.90 -5.14
CA ASP A 100 -14.81 -9.10 -6.26
C ASP A 100 -14.29 -10.12 -7.28
#